data_AF-A0A2U1ZX26-F1
#
_entry.id   AF-A0A2U1ZX26-F1
#
_cell.length_a   1.000
_cell.length_b   1.000
_cell.length_c   1.000
_cell.angle_alpha   90.00
_cell.angle_beta   90.00
_cell.angle_gamma   90.00
#
_symmetry.space_group_name_H-M   'P 1'
#
loop_
_entity.id
_entity.type
_entity.pdbx_description
1 polymer ?
#
loop_
_entity_poly.entity_id
_entity_poly.type
_entity_poly.pdbx_seq_one_letter_code
_entity_poly.pdbx_strand_id
1 'polypeptide(L)'
;MSTAGPDEDAQFAEIAARAHERNRDRATRLLEIVAGPVPLLPGDRREARLLAHTVAGSAGTFGKDEASVVARRVVRAVDDGAESDELRTLVEELLSALA
;
A
#
# COMPACT_ATOMS: atom_id res chain seq x y z
N MET A 1 17.17 -27.08 -3.66
CA MET A 1 18.37 -26.39 -3.15
C MET A 1 18.42 -25.04 -3.84
N SER A 2 18.30 -23.95 -3.08
CA SER A 2 18.39 -22.60 -3.66
C SER A 2 19.83 -22.36 -4.13
N THR A 3 20.00 -21.86 -5.35
CA THR A 3 21.30 -21.54 -5.97
C THR A 3 21.71 -20.08 -5.77
N ALA A 4 20.93 -19.31 -5.01
CA ALA A 4 21.23 -17.91 -4.76
C ALA A 4 22.52 -17.80 -3.92
N GLY A 5 23.52 -17.13 -4.48
CA GLY A 5 24.71 -16.74 -3.74
C GLY A 5 24.40 -15.57 -2.79
N PRO A 6 25.25 -15.32 -1.78
CA PRO A 6 25.06 -14.23 -0.82
C PRO A 6 24.88 -12.84 -1.46
N ASP A 7 25.38 -12.63 -2.67
CA ASP A 7 25.22 -11.38 -3.43
C ASP A 7 23.78 -11.20 -3.97
N GLU A 8 23.09 -12.28 -4.32
CA GLU A 8 21.69 -12.23 -4.79
C GLU A 8 20.73 -11.95 -3.62
N ASP A 9 20.98 -12.56 -2.46
CA ASP A 9 20.21 -12.31 -1.24
C ASP A 9 20.37 -10.86 -0.77
N ALA A 10 21.59 -10.30 -0.84
CA ALA A 10 21.85 -8.90 -0.50
C ALA A 10 21.14 -7.93 -1.46
N GLN A 11 21.17 -8.20 -2.78
CA GLN A 11 20.46 -7.39 -3.77
C GLN A 11 18.94 -7.46 -3.56
N PHE A 12 18.40 -8.65 -3.27
CA PHE A 12 16.98 -8.80 -2.99
C PHE A 12 16.58 -8.01 -1.73
N ALA A 13 17.40 -8.06 -0.67
CA ALA A 13 17.16 -7.29 0.54
C ALA A 13 17.18 -5.77 0.28
N GLU A 14 18.10 -5.26 -0.54
CA GLU A 14 18.15 -3.85 -0.93
C GLU A 14 16.89 -3.43 -1.71
N ILE A 15 16.46 -4.25 -2.67
CA ILE A 15 15.24 -4.01 -3.43
C ILE A 15 14.02 -4.03 -2.51
N ALA A 16 13.95 -4.98 -1.57
CA ALA A 16 12.86 -5.09 -0.60
C ALA A 16 12.80 -3.86 0.32
N ALA A 17 13.94 -3.37 0.81
CA ALA A 17 14.01 -2.16 1.63
C ALA A 17 13.51 -0.92 0.87
N ARG A 18 13.97 -0.72 -0.37
CA ARG A 18 13.48 0.37 -1.23
C ARG A 18 11.99 0.24 -1.56
N ALA A 19 11.51 -0.98 -1.77
CA ALA A 19 10.10 -1.23 -2.02
C ALA A 19 9.25 -0.89 -0.80
N HIS A 20 9.73 -1.24 0.39
CA HIS A 20 9.09 -0.90 1.65
C HIS A 20 9.00 0.62 1.88
N GLU A 21 10.09 1.36 1.68
CA GLU A 21 10.11 2.83 1.76
C GLU A 21 9.08 3.46 0.80
N ARG A 22 9.11 3.06 -0.48
CA ARG A 22 8.12 3.54 -1.46
C ARG A 22 6.68 3.18 -1.09
N ASN A 23 6.44 2.04 -0.44
CA ASN A 23 5.11 1.67 0.00
C ASN A 23 4.63 2.57 1.15
N ARG A 24 5.53 2.99 2.05
CA ARG A 24 5.21 3.99 3.08
C ARG A 24 4.89 5.35 2.46
N ASP A 25 5.63 5.79 1.46
CA ASP A 25 5.34 7.04 0.75
C ASP A 25 3.96 7.00 0.08
N ARG A 26 3.64 5.88 -0.58
CA ARG A 26 2.31 5.66 -1.20
C ARG A 26 1.19 5.62 -0.17
N ALA A 27 1.41 4.99 0.99
CA ALA A 27 0.44 4.95 2.07
C ALA A 27 0.24 6.32 2.72
N THR A 28 1.30 7.13 2.81
CA THR A 28 1.22 8.52 3.27
C THR A 28 0.43 9.37 2.28
N ARG A 29 0.71 9.23 0.98
CA ARG A 29 -0.07 9.89 -0.08
C ARG A 29 -1.54 9.47 -0.07
N LEU A 30 -1.81 8.19 0.18
CA LEU A 30 -3.18 7.70 0.38
C LEU A 30 -3.88 8.43 1.52
N LEU A 31 -3.19 8.66 2.64
CA LEU A 31 -3.75 9.35 3.80
C LEU A 31 -4.12 10.80 3.45
N GLU A 32 -3.26 11.50 2.71
CA GLU A 32 -3.54 12.85 2.22
C GLU A 32 -4.80 12.90 1.35
N ILE A 33 -4.95 11.93 0.44
CA ILE A 33 -6.11 11.86 -0.46
C ILE A 33 -7.40 11.66 0.35
N VAL A 34 -7.42 10.71 1.28
CA VAL A 34 -8.63 10.38 2.08
C VAL A 34 -8.92 11.42 3.17
N ALA A 35 -7.97 12.30 3.49
CA ALA A 35 -8.17 13.48 4.32
C ALA A 35 -8.72 14.68 3.53
N GLY A 36 -8.81 14.58 2.20
CA GLY A 36 -9.35 15.61 1.32
C GLY A 36 -10.89 15.75 1.35
N PRO A 37 -11.46 16.41 0.33
CA PRO A 37 -12.90 16.65 0.24
C PRO A 37 -13.73 15.36 0.21
N VAL A 38 -14.92 15.42 0.80
CA VAL A 38 -15.90 14.32 0.80
C VAL A 38 -17.14 14.73 -0.02
N PRO A 39 -17.59 13.92 -0.99
CA PRO A 39 -16.98 12.66 -1.46
C PRO A 39 -15.67 12.90 -2.22
N LEU A 40 -14.80 11.88 -2.27
CA LEU A 40 -13.57 11.93 -3.08
C LEU A 40 -13.89 12.25 -4.54
N LEU A 41 -13.13 13.16 -5.13
CA LEU A 41 -13.23 13.47 -6.55
C LEU A 41 -12.86 12.23 -7.39
N PRO A 42 -13.40 12.07 -8.62
CA PRO A 42 -13.10 10.91 -9.45
C PRO A 42 -11.59 10.68 -9.72
N GLY A 43 -10.81 11.77 -9.83
CA GLY A 43 -9.36 11.70 -9.98
C GLY A 43 -8.67 11.14 -8.74
N ASP A 44 -9.04 11.66 -7.57
CA ASP A 44 -8.52 11.24 -6.27
C ASP A 44 -8.86 9.78 -5.96
N ARG A 45 -10.10 9.37 -6.28
CA ARG A 45 -10.53 7.98 -6.15
C ARG A 45 -9.68 7.04 -7.02
N ARG A 46 -9.41 7.44 -8.28
CA ARG A 46 -8.56 6.66 -9.18
C ARG A 46 -7.11 6.59 -8.69
N GLU A 47 -6.56 7.70 -8.21
CA GLU A 47 -5.21 7.75 -7.64
C GLU A 47 -5.10 6.84 -6.41
N ALA A 48 -6.03 6.97 -5.45
CA ALA A 48 -6.08 6.14 -4.26
C ALA A 48 -6.13 4.65 -4.60
N ARG A 49 -7.01 4.26 -5.52
CA ARG A 49 -7.10 2.87 -5.97
C ARG A 49 -5.78 2.35 -6.54
N LEU A 50 -5.11 3.14 -7.39
CA LEU A 50 -3.82 2.76 -8.00
C LEU A 50 -2.71 2.64 -6.97
N LEU A 51 -2.62 3.57 -6.02
CA LEU A 51 -1.63 3.52 -4.94
C LEU A 51 -1.83 2.27 -4.07
N ALA A 52 -3.06 2.02 -3.62
CA ALA A 52 -3.37 0.86 -2.79
C ALA A 52 -3.10 -0.46 -3.53
N HIS A 53 -3.48 -0.55 -4.81
CA HIS A 53 -3.18 -1.72 -5.63
C HIS A 53 -1.67 -1.96 -5.79
N THR A 54 -0.90 -0.89 -5.99
CA THR A 54 0.56 -0.97 -6.11
C THR A 54 1.21 -1.44 -4.82
N VAL A 55 0.75 -0.92 -3.67
CA VAL A 55 1.21 -1.36 -2.34
C VAL A 55 0.87 -2.83 -2.14
N ALA A 56 -0.35 -3.27 -2.45
CA ALA A 56 -0.74 -4.67 -2.31
C ALA A 56 0.14 -5.62 -3.11
N GLY A 57 0.42 -5.30 -4.37
CA GLY A 57 1.30 -6.09 -5.22
C GLY A 57 2.73 -6.13 -4.67
N SER A 58 3.29 -4.95 -4.39
CA SER A 58 4.66 -4.84 -3.88
C SER A 58 4.84 -5.52 -2.53
N ALA A 59 3.93 -5.31 -1.57
CA ALA A 59 3.98 -5.93 -0.25
C ALA A 59 3.92 -7.46 -0.36
N GLY A 60 3.02 -8.00 -1.21
CA GLY A 60 2.94 -9.43 -1.47
C GLY A 60 4.22 -10.01 -2.07
N THR A 61 4.87 -9.31 -3.00
CA THR A 61 6.13 -9.77 -3.60
C THR A 61 7.27 -9.89 -2.57
N PHE A 62 7.27 -9.07 -1.52
CA PHE A 62 8.33 -9.06 -0.50
C PHE A 62 7.90 -9.67 0.85
N GLY A 63 6.82 -10.46 0.87
CA GLY A 63 6.38 -11.22 2.07
C GLY A 63 5.79 -10.37 3.18
N LYS A 64 5.28 -9.17 2.88
CA LYS A 64 4.57 -8.29 3.82
C LYS A 64 3.06 -8.57 3.75
N ASP A 65 2.66 -9.73 4.22
CA ASP A 65 1.31 -10.27 4.04
C ASP A 65 0.22 -9.37 4.63
N GLU A 66 0.43 -8.87 5.84
CA GLU A 66 -0.51 -7.96 6.51
C GLU A 66 -0.74 -6.68 5.69
N ALA A 67 0.34 -5.98 5.30
CA ALA A 67 0.25 -4.79 4.45
C ALA A 67 -0.41 -5.10 3.10
N SER A 68 -0.15 -6.26 2.51
CA SER A 68 -0.80 -6.71 1.28
C SER A 68 -2.31 -6.89 1.45
N VAL A 69 -2.74 -7.51 2.54
CA VAL A 69 -4.16 -7.73 2.87
C VAL A 69 -4.87 -6.40 3.11
N VAL A 70 -4.29 -5.53 3.94
CA VAL A 70 -4.89 -4.23 4.26
C VAL A 70 -4.98 -3.35 3.02
N ALA A 71 -3.93 -3.29 2.19
CA ALA A 71 -3.97 -2.55 0.94
C ALA A 71 -5.06 -3.06 -0.03
N ARG A 72 -5.34 -4.37 -0.06
CA ARG A 72 -6.46 -4.93 -0.84
C ARG A 72 -7.82 -4.54 -0.27
N ARG A 73 -7.95 -4.39 1.05
CA ARG A 73 -9.16 -3.85 1.69
C ARG A 73 -9.37 -2.39 1.30
N VAL A 74 -8.31 -1.58 1.27
CA VAL A 74 -8.37 -0.19 0.75
C VAL A 74 -8.86 -0.16 -0.70
N VAL A 75 -8.32 -1.02 -1.59
CA VAL A 75 -8.79 -1.09 -3.00
C VAL A 75 -10.29 -1.35 -3.08
N ARG A 76 -10.79 -2.35 -2.32
CA ARG A 76 -12.22 -2.68 -2.31
C ARG A 76 -13.07 -1.53 -1.79
N ALA A 77 -12.70 -0.93 -0.66
CA ALA A 77 -13.41 0.21 -0.09
C ALA A 77 -13.48 1.39 -1.07
N VAL A 78 -12.41 1.67 -1.81
CA VAL A 78 -12.40 2.72 -2.84
C VAL A 78 -13.32 2.38 -4.03
N ASP A 79 -13.31 1.12 -4.48
CA ASP A 79 -14.17 0.63 -5.56
C ASP A 79 -15.66 0.65 -5.15
N ASP A 80 -15.96 0.27 -3.90
CA ASP A 80 -17.30 0.25 -3.31
C ASP A 80 -17.82 1.66 -2.95
N GLY A 81 -16.93 2.65 -2.91
CA GLY A 81 -17.27 4.02 -2.56
C GLY A 81 -17.54 4.24 -1.08
N ALA A 82 -16.76 3.55 -0.24
CA ALA A 82 -16.75 3.75 1.20
C ALA A 82 -16.59 5.22 1.60
N GLU A 83 -17.16 5.53 2.76
CA GLU A 83 -17.06 6.86 3.38
C GLU A 83 -15.61 7.17 3.77
N SER A 84 -15.28 8.47 3.83
CA SER A 84 -13.91 8.91 4.08
C SER A 84 -13.34 8.44 5.44
N ASP A 85 -14.17 8.28 6.47
CA ASP A 85 -13.73 7.81 7.78
C ASP A 85 -13.35 6.32 7.77
N GLU A 86 -14.09 5.50 7.02
CA GLU A 86 -13.75 4.09 6.80
C GLU A 86 -12.44 3.97 6.03
N LEU A 87 -12.29 4.74 4.93
CA LEU A 87 -11.06 4.79 4.16
C LEU A 87 -9.87 5.24 5.00
N ARG A 88 -10.05 6.26 5.85
CA ARG A 88 -8.99 6.75 6.73
C ARG A 88 -8.53 5.67 7.71
N THR A 89 -9.47 4.98 8.35
CA THR A 89 -9.17 3.87 9.27
C THR A 89 -8.35 2.77 8.58
N LEU A 90 -8.73 2.38 7.36
CA LEU A 90 -8.00 1.38 6.59
C LEU A 90 -6.59 1.84 6.17
N VAL A 91 -6.42 3.13 5.84
CA VAL A 91 -5.12 3.68 5.47
C VAL A 91 -4.20 3.82 6.69
N GLU A 92 -4.73 4.15 7.86
CA GLU A 92 -4.00 4.15 9.13
C GLU A 92 -3.55 2.72 9.52
N GLU A 93 -4.42 1.73 9.35
CA GLU A 93 -4.08 0.31 9.51
C GLU A 93 -2.95 -0.09 8.55
N LEU A 94 -3.00 0.37 7.29
CA LEU A 94 -1.95 0.10 6.30
C LEU A 94 -0.61 0.72 6.69
N LEU A 95 -0.62 1.97 7.19
CA LEU A 95 0.58 2.64 7.68
C LEU A 95 1.20 1.90 8.86
N SER A 96 0.38 1.37 9.77
CA SER A 96 0.83 0.54 10.89
C SER A 96 1.44 -0.77 10.41
N ALA A 97 0.85 -1.43 9.41
CA ALA A 97 1.38 -2.68 8.82
C ALA A 97 2.68 -2.46 8.02
N LEU A 98 3.00 -1.21 7.69
CA LEU A 98 4.24 -0.79 7.02
C LEU A 98 5.25 -0.16 8.01
N ALA A 99 4.99 -0.17 9.31
CA ALA A 99 5.95 0.18 10.37
C ALA A 99 6.98 -0.93 10.60
#